data_AF-A0A2V1AUJ4-F1
#
_entry.id   AF-A0A2V1AUJ4-F1
#
_cell.length_a   1.000
_cell.length_b   1.000
_cell.length_c   1.000
_cell.angle_alpha   90.00
_cell.angle_beta   90.00
_cell.angle_gamma   90.00
#
_symmetry.space_group_name_H-M   'P 1'
#
loop_
_entity.id
_entity.type
_entity.pdbx_description
1 polymer ?
#
loop_
_entity_poly.entity_id
_entity_poly.type
_entity_poly.pdbx_seq_one_letter_code
_entity_poly.pdbx_strand_id
1 'polypeptide(L)'
;MVQRFRPQYDSESEDDDLGSVLQNRKDESDDDFSSLSFGALSSAQKKLQQEERNRDEESSSSESDSEDEFFSKDKKDKKNKKNQLKKKNKHAPSESSSKRPVSRIREIPGLKQKKDTTLYTDVRFDAAYGKANWDRVRNDYAFLDEYRQKEIKEMQSILNNKKERAKLSDYEVEDLKFKIQSLQSRLDTLKNRDMGNKIIKDHKKDQMAKMRKGEQVNPYFLKKSEQRKMLQKVKFDNLKSSQREKVMERKRKRRLGKEFKAMEFR
;
A
#
# COMPACT_ATOMS: atom_id res chain seq x y z
N MET A 1 20.15 -1.60 -12.65
CA MET A 1 19.30 -0.49 -12.17
C MET A 1 18.35 -1.00 -11.10
N VAL A 2 18.50 -0.59 -9.84
CA VAL A 2 17.52 -0.89 -8.79
C VAL A 2 16.22 -0.13 -9.07
N GLN A 3 15.20 -0.77 -9.62
CA GLN A 3 13.86 -0.21 -9.63
C GLN A 3 13.46 0.03 -8.16
N ARG A 4 13.37 1.30 -7.77
CA ARG A 4 12.74 1.65 -6.50
C ARG A 4 11.26 1.38 -6.69
N PHE A 5 10.79 0.22 -6.23
CA PHE A 5 9.37 0.00 -6.02
C PHE A 5 8.91 1.02 -4.99
N ARG A 6 8.25 2.09 -5.45
CA ARG A 6 7.42 2.91 -4.56
C ARG A 6 6.26 2.01 -4.14
N PRO A 7 6.06 1.73 -2.85
CA PRO A 7 4.81 1.13 -2.41
C PRO A 7 3.68 2.09 -2.81
N GLN A 8 2.74 1.61 -3.63
CA GLN A 8 1.46 2.31 -3.79
C GLN A 8 0.70 2.11 -2.48
N TYR A 9 0.56 3.18 -1.70
CA TYR A 9 -0.44 3.25 -0.66
C TYR A 9 -1.80 3.42 -1.34
N ASP A 10 -2.68 2.45 -1.14
CA ASP A 10 -4.11 2.60 -1.41
C ASP A 10 -4.64 3.54 -0.32
N SER A 11 -4.96 4.78 -0.70
CA SER A 11 -5.42 5.82 0.24
C SER A 11 -6.91 5.63 0.59
N GLU A 12 -7.25 4.45 1.10
CA GLU A 12 -8.54 4.18 1.74
C GLU A 12 -8.26 3.54 3.11
N SER A 13 -7.77 4.36 4.05
CA SER A 13 -7.68 4.05 5.47
C SER A 13 -7.84 5.32 6.29
N GLU A 14 -9.08 5.55 6.71
CA GLU A 14 -9.54 6.11 7.99
C GLU A 14 -8.60 7.09 8.72
N ASP A 15 -8.87 8.39 8.56
CA ASP A 15 -8.50 9.44 9.51
C ASP A 15 -9.67 9.65 10.49
N ASP A 16 -9.69 8.92 11.60
CA ASP A 16 -10.59 9.19 12.74
C ASP A 16 -9.81 9.28 14.08
N ASP A 17 -8.49 9.50 14.03
CA ASP A 17 -7.62 9.56 15.24
C ASP A 17 -6.71 10.81 15.30
N LEU A 18 -7.10 11.90 14.64
CA LEU A 18 -6.42 13.20 14.71
C LEU A 18 -7.18 14.26 15.51
N GLY A 19 -8.40 13.96 15.98
CA GLY A 19 -9.25 14.91 16.72
C GLY A 19 -8.82 15.15 18.17
N SER A 20 -8.14 14.20 18.81
CA SER A 20 -7.86 14.26 20.26
C SER A 20 -6.58 15.03 20.63
N VAL A 21 -5.64 15.19 19.68
CA VAL A 21 -4.35 15.87 19.93
C VAL A 21 -4.46 17.39 19.72
N LEU A 22 -5.47 17.86 19.00
CA LEU A 22 -5.68 19.28 18.71
C LEU A 22 -6.41 20.05 19.82
N GLN A 23 -7.00 19.36 20.80
CA GLN A 23 -7.79 20.01 21.86
C GLN A 23 -6.96 20.62 23.00
N ASN A 24 -5.65 20.35 23.06
CA ASN A 24 -4.77 20.82 24.13
C ASN A 24 -3.85 22.00 23.74
N ARG A 25 -4.16 22.74 22.67
CA ARG A 25 -3.46 23.98 22.33
C ARG A 25 -4.44 25.13 22.11
N LYS A 26 -4.67 25.87 23.18
CA LYS A 26 -5.17 27.24 23.25
C LYS A 26 -4.12 27.96 24.13
N ASP A 27 -3.53 29.10 23.82
CA ASP A 27 -3.90 30.24 22.98
C ASP A 27 -2.61 30.96 22.56
N GLU A 28 -2.44 31.30 21.28
CA GLU A 28 -1.73 32.52 20.83
C GLU A 28 -2.46 32.98 19.55
N SER A 29 -2.69 34.28 19.45
CA SER A 29 -3.63 34.94 18.52
C SER A 29 -3.43 34.59 17.03
N ASP A 30 -4.41 33.89 16.44
CA ASP A 30 -4.51 33.55 15.00
C ASP A 30 -5.84 34.05 14.37
N ASP A 31 -6.44 35.10 14.94
CA ASP A 31 -7.71 35.65 14.43
C ASP A 31 -7.62 36.13 12.98
N ASP A 32 -6.41 36.53 12.51
CA ASP A 32 -6.19 36.96 11.13
C ASP A 32 -6.29 35.80 10.11
N PHE A 33 -5.89 34.59 10.47
CA PHE A 33 -5.96 33.42 9.58
C PHE A 33 -7.35 32.80 9.52
N SER A 34 -8.18 33.03 10.55
CA SER A 34 -9.58 32.55 10.57
C SER A 34 -10.50 33.29 9.58
N SER A 35 -10.12 34.51 9.18
CA SER A 35 -10.86 35.33 8.21
C SER A 35 -10.62 34.92 6.75
N LEU A 36 -9.54 34.16 6.48
CA LEU A 36 -9.18 33.74 5.14
C LEU A 36 -9.98 32.51 4.74
N SER A 37 -10.87 32.68 3.76
CA SER A 37 -11.59 31.54 3.19
C SER A 37 -10.62 30.50 2.60
N PHE A 38 -10.96 29.23 2.74
CA PHE A 38 -10.19 28.12 2.17
C PHE A 38 -9.95 28.28 0.65
N GLY A 39 -10.88 28.94 -0.05
CA GLY A 39 -10.72 29.31 -1.46
C GLY A 39 -9.58 30.30 -1.71
N ALA A 40 -9.45 31.31 -0.86
CA ALA A 40 -8.34 32.28 -0.92
C ALA A 40 -6.99 31.59 -0.73
N LEU A 41 -6.87 30.70 0.25
CA LEU A 41 -5.65 29.90 0.48
C LEU A 41 -5.32 28.99 -0.70
N SER A 42 -6.31 28.30 -1.27
CA SER A 42 -6.12 27.45 -2.44
C SER A 42 -5.67 28.25 -3.67
N SER A 43 -6.23 29.44 -3.89
CA SER A 43 -5.84 30.33 -4.99
C SER A 43 -4.43 30.90 -4.82
N ALA A 44 -4.05 31.29 -3.59
CA ALA A 44 -2.71 31.77 -3.28
C ALA A 44 -1.65 30.69 -3.51
N GLN A 45 -1.93 29.46 -3.07
CA GLN A 45 -1.04 28.32 -3.29
C GLN A 45 -0.84 28.00 -4.78
N LYS A 46 -1.90 28.12 -5.60
CA LYS A 46 -1.80 27.95 -7.06
C LYS A 46 -0.95 29.04 -7.73
N LYS A 47 -1.09 30.30 -7.30
CA LYS A 47 -0.27 31.42 -7.81
C LYS A 47 1.21 31.23 -7.47
N LEU A 48 1.52 30.85 -6.24
CA LEU A 48 2.90 30.57 -5.80
C LEU A 48 3.53 29.45 -6.63
N GLN A 49 2.79 28.39 -6.91
CA GLN A 49 3.26 27.28 -7.72
C GLN A 49 3.42 27.62 -9.21
N GLN A 50 2.70 28.63 -9.73
CA GLN A 50 2.90 29.16 -11.07
C GLN A 50 4.15 30.06 -11.13
N GLU A 51 4.36 30.90 -10.12
CA GLU A 51 5.56 31.74 -10.03
C GLU A 51 6.85 30.92 -9.88
N GLU A 52 6.84 29.83 -9.10
CA GLU A 52 7.98 28.91 -9.01
C GLU A 52 8.31 28.29 -10.37
N ARG A 53 7.29 27.89 -11.15
CA ARG A 53 7.51 27.36 -12.51
C ARG A 53 8.07 28.40 -13.46
N ASN A 54 7.58 29.64 -13.39
CA ASN A 54 8.07 30.72 -14.24
C ASN A 54 9.53 31.11 -13.90
N ARG A 55 9.91 31.07 -12.61
CA ARG A 55 11.31 31.29 -12.19
C ARG A 55 12.25 30.18 -12.67
N ASP A 56 11.79 28.93 -12.68
CA ASP A 56 12.56 27.82 -13.20
C ASP A 56 12.76 27.94 -14.73
N GLU A 57 11.77 28.45 -15.48
CA GLU A 57 11.89 28.70 -16.92
C GLU A 57 12.82 29.87 -17.28
N GLU A 58 12.81 30.96 -16.51
CA GLU A 58 13.69 32.12 -16.70
C GLU A 58 15.18 31.80 -16.41
N SER A 59 15.45 30.76 -15.62
CA SER A 59 16.82 30.27 -15.38
C SER A 59 17.39 29.40 -16.52
N SER A 60 16.57 29.04 -17.51
CA SER A 60 16.94 28.13 -18.59
C SER A 60 17.12 28.80 -19.96
N SER A 61 16.87 30.11 -20.08
CA SER A 61 16.86 30.81 -21.38
C SER A 61 18.09 31.70 -21.64
N SER A 62 19.28 31.27 -21.23
CA SER A 62 20.54 31.89 -21.65
C SER A 62 21.48 30.84 -22.26
N GLU A 63 21.73 31.01 -23.56
CA GLU A 63 22.82 30.43 -24.37
C GLU A 63 22.73 28.95 -24.76
N SER A 64 22.28 28.65 -25.97
CA SER A 64 23.14 28.57 -27.16
C SER A 64 22.62 27.58 -28.20
N ASP A 65 22.64 28.04 -29.45
CA ASP A 65 22.14 27.46 -30.69
C ASP A 65 23.08 26.35 -31.20
N SER A 66 22.54 25.18 -31.57
CA SER A 66 23.17 24.24 -32.52
C SER A 66 22.20 23.13 -32.93
N GLU A 67 21.78 23.22 -34.19
CA GLU A 67 21.21 22.17 -35.03
C GLU A 67 22.06 20.88 -34.99
N ASP A 68 21.45 19.73 -34.73
CA ASP A 68 21.75 18.48 -35.46
C ASP A 68 20.73 17.37 -35.16
N GLU A 69 20.12 16.85 -36.23
CA GLU A 69 19.26 15.67 -36.22
C GLU A 69 20.09 14.39 -36.00
N PHE A 70 19.81 13.62 -34.94
CA PHE A 70 20.01 12.17 -34.99
C PHE A 70 19.09 11.41 -34.02
N PHE A 71 18.03 10.83 -34.58
CA PHE A 71 17.26 9.78 -33.92
C PHE A 71 18.11 8.52 -33.75
N SER A 72 18.41 8.13 -32.51
CA SER A 72 18.59 6.72 -32.16
C SER A 72 18.24 6.42 -30.71
N LYS A 73 17.34 5.46 -30.61
CA LYS A 73 16.65 4.91 -29.45
C LYS A 73 17.60 3.95 -28.73
N ASP A 74 17.98 4.27 -27.49
CA ASP A 74 18.16 3.33 -26.37
C ASP A 74 18.83 4.03 -25.17
N LYS A 75 18.06 4.30 -24.11
CA LYS A 75 18.61 4.66 -22.79
C LYS A 75 18.07 3.74 -21.71
N LYS A 76 18.69 2.56 -21.63
CA LYS A 76 18.82 1.82 -20.37
C LYS A 76 19.82 2.57 -19.47
N ASP A 77 19.31 3.03 -18.33
CA ASP A 77 19.95 2.78 -17.03
C ASP A 77 21.36 3.31 -16.76
N LYS A 78 21.65 4.57 -17.05
CA LYS A 78 22.80 5.26 -16.42
C LYS A 78 22.45 5.70 -15.00
N LYS A 79 22.41 4.74 -14.07
CA LYS A 79 22.43 5.06 -12.64
C LYS A 79 23.78 5.69 -12.27
N ASN A 80 23.72 6.94 -11.82
CA ASN A 80 24.75 7.62 -11.02
C ASN A 80 26.19 7.44 -11.52
N LYS A 81 26.47 7.88 -12.76
CA LYS A 81 27.75 8.56 -12.96
C LYS A 81 27.63 9.86 -12.17
N LYS A 82 28.07 9.84 -10.91
CA LYS A 82 28.41 11.08 -10.20
C LYS A 82 29.24 11.89 -11.18
N ASN A 83 28.92 13.17 -11.33
CA ASN A 83 29.79 14.14 -11.97
C ASN A 83 31.11 14.12 -11.19
N GLN A 84 32.00 13.19 -11.53
CA GLN A 84 33.42 13.31 -11.28
C GLN A 84 33.80 14.47 -12.18
N LEU A 85 33.74 15.68 -11.64
CA LEU A 85 34.28 16.86 -12.30
C LEU A 85 35.67 16.46 -12.78
N LYS A 86 35.88 16.45 -14.10
CA LYS A 86 37.15 16.07 -14.69
C LYS A 86 38.19 17.00 -14.07
N LYS A 87 39.21 16.41 -13.42
CA LYS A 87 40.32 17.19 -12.89
C LYS A 87 40.92 18.02 -14.02
N LYS A 88 41.23 19.29 -13.76
CA LYS A 88 41.86 20.17 -14.76
C LYS A 88 43.21 19.60 -15.24
N ASN A 89 43.96 18.89 -14.38
CA ASN A 89 45.20 18.17 -14.69
C ASN A 89 45.35 16.90 -13.84
N LYS A 90 46.23 15.95 -14.25
CA LYS A 90 46.45 14.66 -13.53
C LYS A 90 46.90 14.84 -12.07
N HIS A 91 47.67 15.90 -11.81
CA HIS A 91 48.21 16.21 -10.48
C HIS A 91 47.33 17.16 -9.66
N ALA A 92 46.15 17.55 -10.17
CA ALA A 92 45.26 18.43 -9.42
C ALA A 92 44.51 17.67 -8.29
N PRO A 93 44.34 18.28 -7.10
CA PRO A 93 43.48 17.74 -6.06
C PRO A 93 42.02 17.68 -6.52
N SER A 94 41.24 16.76 -5.94
CA SER A 94 39.80 16.65 -6.22
C SER A 94 38.98 17.31 -5.11
N GLU A 95 38.04 18.16 -5.47
CA GLU A 95 37.07 18.74 -4.54
C GLU A 95 35.95 17.74 -4.23
N SER A 96 35.57 17.66 -2.95
CA SER A 96 34.43 16.85 -2.49
C SER A 96 33.57 17.65 -1.53
N SER A 97 32.23 17.55 -1.64
CA SER A 97 31.31 18.28 -0.78
C SER A 97 31.43 17.86 0.69
N SER A 98 31.57 18.86 1.58
CA SER A 98 31.59 18.68 3.05
C SER A 98 30.27 18.12 3.61
N LYS A 99 29.16 18.27 2.89
CA LYS A 99 27.85 17.72 3.27
C LYS A 99 27.80 16.19 3.20
N ARG A 100 28.80 15.55 2.57
CA ARG A 100 28.84 14.09 2.44
C ARG A 100 29.71 13.51 3.56
N PRO A 101 29.14 12.80 4.55
CA PRO A 101 29.93 12.20 5.60
C PRO A 101 30.89 11.14 5.04
N VAL A 102 32.09 11.07 5.61
CA VAL A 102 33.10 10.05 5.28
C VAL A 102 32.65 8.70 5.86
N SER A 103 32.85 7.60 5.12
CA SER A 103 32.57 6.27 5.63
C SER A 103 33.55 5.89 6.75
N ARG A 104 33.05 5.40 7.89
CA ARG A 104 33.90 4.92 8.99
C ARG A 104 34.76 3.70 8.62
N ILE A 105 34.27 2.87 7.69
CA ILE A 105 34.93 1.65 7.22
C ILE A 105 35.51 1.92 5.82
N ARG A 106 36.79 1.62 5.64
CA ARG A 106 37.49 1.69 4.35
C ARG A 106 37.04 0.52 3.46
N GLU A 107 36.69 0.83 2.22
CA GLU A 107 36.41 -0.19 1.21
C GLU A 107 37.74 -0.77 0.70
N ILE A 108 37.98 -2.07 0.94
CA ILE A 108 39.18 -2.76 0.47
C ILE A 108 38.84 -3.43 -0.87
N PRO A 109 39.50 -3.07 -1.99
CA PRO A 109 39.23 -3.71 -3.28
C PRO A 109 39.53 -5.21 -3.19
N GLY A 110 38.57 -6.04 -3.61
CA GLY A 110 38.66 -7.50 -3.57
C GLY A 110 38.06 -8.17 -2.33
N LEU A 111 37.76 -7.42 -1.26
CA LEU A 111 37.05 -7.95 -0.10
C LEU A 111 35.55 -7.62 -0.21
N LYS A 112 34.70 -8.66 -0.27
CA LYS A 112 33.23 -8.48 -0.26
C LYS A 112 32.83 -7.84 1.07
N GLN A 113 32.15 -6.69 1.04
CA GLN A 113 31.69 -6.06 2.26
C GLN A 113 30.52 -6.86 2.84
N LYS A 114 30.25 -6.71 4.15
CA LYS A 114 29.06 -7.28 4.82
C LYS A 114 27.72 -6.89 4.17
N LYS A 115 27.71 -5.90 3.27
CA LYS A 115 26.54 -5.49 2.48
C LYS A 115 26.35 -6.33 1.22
N ASP A 116 27.42 -6.97 0.72
CA ASP A 116 27.44 -7.78 -0.50
C ASP A 116 27.12 -9.26 -0.23
N THR A 117 27.47 -9.75 0.96
CA THR A 117 26.88 -10.96 1.54
C THR A 117 25.53 -10.53 2.10
N THR A 118 24.44 -11.25 1.79
CA THR A 118 23.08 -10.93 2.25
C THR A 118 23.10 -10.42 3.69
N LEU A 119 22.58 -9.20 3.92
CA LEU A 119 22.56 -8.53 5.23
C LEU A 119 22.00 -9.41 6.36
N TYR A 120 21.27 -10.46 6.00
CA TYR A 120 20.77 -11.48 6.89
C TYR A 120 21.60 -12.75 6.75
N THR A 121 22.37 -13.04 7.79
CA THR A 121 22.94 -14.37 8.09
C THR A 121 21.91 -15.28 8.76
N ASP A 122 20.67 -14.82 8.90
CA ASP A 122 19.58 -15.58 9.47
C ASP A 122 18.88 -16.35 8.36
N VAL A 123 18.85 -17.67 8.50
CA VAL A 123 18.24 -18.63 7.57
C VAL A 123 16.80 -18.27 7.21
N ARG A 124 16.06 -17.60 8.10
CA ARG A 124 14.67 -17.16 7.85
C ARG A 124 14.57 -16.11 6.75
N PHE A 125 15.63 -15.33 6.56
CA PHE A 125 15.66 -14.21 5.62
C PHE A 125 16.68 -14.43 4.50
N ASP A 126 17.31 -15.61 4.45
CA ASP A 126 18.20 -15.97 3.37
C ASP A 126 17.40 -16.20 2.08
N ALA A 127 17.75 -15.44 1.05
CA ALA A 127 17.10 -15.48 -0.25
C ALA A 127 17.24 -16.85 -0.94
N ALA A 128 18.22 -17.67 -0.53
CA ALA A 128 18.43 -19.01 -1.06
C ALA A 128 17.22 -19.95 -0.83
N TYR A 129 16.48 -19.78 0.27
CA TYR A 129 15.32 -20.61 0.59
C TYR A 129 14.03 -20.21 -0.16
N GLY A 130 14.04 -19.08 -0.88
CA GLY A 130 12.92 -18.62 -1.70
C GLY A 130 11.72 -18.11 -0.90
N LYS A 131 10.55 -17.98 -1.55
CA LYS A 131 9.32 -17.47 -0.93
C LYS A 131 8.51 -18.61 -0.31
N ALA A 132 7.93 -18.37 0.85
CA ALA A 132 7.06 -19.34 1.51
C ALA A 132 5.82 -19.69 0.65
N ASN A 133 5.50 -20.98 0.58
CA ASN A 133 4.30 -21.48 -0.07
C ASN A 133 3.07 -21.27 0.83
N TRP A 134 2.38 -20.15 0.62
CA TRP A 134 1.22 -19.76 1.43
C TRP A 134 0.09 -20.80 1.45
N ASP A 135 -0.12 -21.55 0.37
CA ASP A 135 -1.11 -22.63 0.32
C ASP A 135 -0.76 -23.78 1.29
N ARG A 136 0.52 -24.15 1.39
CA ARG A 136 0.97 -25.21 2.31
C ARG A 136 0.83 -24.75 3.75
N VAL A 137 1.38 -23.57 4.06
CA VAL A 137 1.24 -22.93 5.37
C VAL A 137 -0.23 -22.84 5.78
N ARG A 138 -1.12 -22.47 4.84
CA ARG A 138 -2.55 -22.37 5.15
C ARG A 138 -3.16 -23.71 5.58
N ASN A 139 -2.74 -24.81 4.96
CA ASN A 139 -3.19 -26.16 5.28
C ASN A 139 -2.58 -26.66 6.59
N ASP A 140 -1.26 -26.51 6.76
CA ASP A 140 -0.52 -26.97 7.93
C ASP A 140 -1.02 -26.30 9.22
N TYR A 141 -1.40 -25.02 9.13
CA TYR A 141 -1.92 -24.24 10.24
C TYR A 141 -3.44 -24.04 10.20
N ALA A 142 -4.19 -24.92 9.52
CA ALA A 142 -5.64 -24.83 9.45
C ALA A 142 -6.31 -24.97 10.82
N PHE A 143 -5.73 -25.77 11.71
CA PHE A 143 -6.23 -25.99 13.07
C PHE A 143 -6.35 -24.68 13.87
N LEU A 144 -5.49 -23.68 13.63
CA LEU A 144 -5.52 -22.41 14.37
C LEU A 144 -6.85 -21.67 14.25
N ASP A 145 -7.63 -21.92 13.20
CA ASP A 145 -8.94 -21.29 13.08
C ASP A 145 -9.93 -21.84 14.10
N GLU A 146 -9.83 -23.12 14.46
CA GLU A 146 -10.65 -23.72 15.52
C GLU A 146 -10.29 -23.13 16.88
N TYR A 147 -9.00 -22.95 17.16
CA TYR A 147 -8.53 -22.31 18.39
C TYR A 147 -9.05 -20.87 18.49
N ARG A 148 -8.91 -20.07 17.44
CA ARG A 148 -9.43 -18.69 17.40
C ARG A 148 -10.95 -18.64 17.60
N GLN A 149 -11.70 -19.58 17.02
CA GLN A 149 -13.14 -19.64 17.22
C GLN A 149 -13.52 -19.99 18.66
N LYS A 150 -12.77 -20.90 19.31
CA LYS A 150 -12.97 -21.23 20.72
C LYS A 150 -12.65 -20.03 21.61
N GLU A 151 -11.52 -19.36 21.36
CA GLU A 151 -11.12 -18.14 22.08
C GLU A 151 -12.19 -17.04 21.96
N ILE A 152 -12.71 -16.77 20.75
CA ILE A 152 -13.80 -15.79 20.56
C ILE A 152 -15.04 -16.19 21.38
N LYS A 153 -15.42 -17.47 21.38
CA LYS A 153 -16.59 -17.96 22.13
C LYS A 153 -16.39 -17.83 23.65
N GLU A 154 -15.20 -18.15 24.14
CA GLU A 154 -14.84 -18.01 25.55
C GLU A 154 -14.91 -16.54 25.97
N MET A 155 -14.29 -15.63 25.22
CA MET A 155 -14.32 -14.19 25.47
C MET A 155 -15.74 -13.63 25.44
N GLN A 156 -16.56 -14.08 24.48
CA GLN A 156 -17.98 -13.72 24.42
C GLN A 156 -18.76 -14.27 25.61
N SER A 157 -18.47 -15.49 26.07
CA SER A 157 -19.12 -16.09 27.24
C SER A 157 -18.82 -15.29 28.50
N ILE A 158 -17.57 -14.83 28.69
CA ILE A 158 -17.17 -13.96 29.81
C ILE A 158 -17.98 -12.66 29.78
N LEU A 159 -18.11 -12.04 28.61
CA LEU A 159 -18.86 -10.78 28.45
C LEU A 159 -20.37 -10.96 28.71
N ASN A 160 -20.94 -12.11 28.31
CA ASN A 160 -22.35 -12.43 28.51
C ASN A 160 -22.67 -12.83 29.95
N ASN A 161 -21.72 -13.46 30.64
CA ASN A 161 -21.86 -13.88 32.03
C ASN A 161 -21.81 -12.67 32.97
N LYS A 162 -22.98 -12.24 33.45
CA LYS A 162 -23.12 -11.07 34.35
C LYS A 162 -22.19 -11.14 35.57
N LYS A 163 -21.98 -12.33 36.14
CA LYS A 163 -21.10 -12.54 37.31
C LYS A 163 -19.63 -12.29 37.00
N GLU A 164 -19.14 -12.78 35.86
CA GLU A 164 -17.75 -12.57 35.45
C GLU A 164 -17.55 -11.13 35.01
N ARG A 165 -18.47 -10.60 34.19
CA ARG A 165 -18.47 -9.20 33.77
C ARG A 165 -18.46 -8.22 34.94
N ALA A 166 -19.17 -8.50 36.04
CA ALA A 166 -19.18 -7.64 37.21
C ALA A 166 -17.85 -7.62 38.00
N LYS A 167 -16.96 -8.58 37.76
CA LYS A 167 -15.61 -8.60 38.36
C LYS A 167 -14.59 -7.80 37.54
N LEU A 168 -14.90 -7.51 36.28
CA LEU A 168 -14.02 -6.77 35.37
C LEU A 168 -14.26 -5.27 35.51
N SER A 169 -13.19 -4.49 35.37
CA SER A 169 -13.30 -3.03 35.20
C SER A 169 -13.90 -2.69 33.84
N ASP A 170 -14.51 -1.51 33.70
CA ASP A 170 -15.07 -1.03 32.43
C ASP A 170 -14.01 -1.01 31.32
N TYR A 171 -12.76 -0.64 31.66
CA TYR A 171 -11.62 -0.69 30.73
C TYR A 171 -11.34 -2.11 30.22
N GLU A 172 -11.35 -3.09 31.12
CA GLU A 172 -11.10 -4.49 30.75
C GLU A 172 -12.24 -5.03 29.88
N VAL A 173 -13.48 -4.61 30.14
CA VAL A 173 -14.64 -4.98 29.32
C VAL A 173 -14.51 -4.42 27.90
N GLU A 174 -14.02 -3.19 27.74
CA GLU A 174 -13.74 -2.58 26.44
C GLU A 174 -12.60 -3.29 25.71
N ASP A 175 -11.50 -3.58 26.41
CA ASP A 175 -10.39 -4.37 25.88
C ASP A 175 -10.82 -5.74 25.38
N LEU A 176 -11.69 -6.44 26.14
CA LEU A 176 -12.26 -7.73 25.74
C LEU A 176 -13.08 -7.60 24.46
N LYS A 177 -13.94 -6.57 24.35
CA LYS A 177 -14.72 -6.31 23.13
C LYS A 177 -13.82 -6.02 21.93
N PHE A 178 -12.80 -5.19 22.12
CA PHE A 178 -11.83 -4.87 21.08
C PHE A 178 -11.08 -6.10 20.60
N LYS A 179 -10.62 -6.96 21.52
CA LYS A 179 -9.97 -8.24 21.19
C LYS A 179 -10.90 -9.16 20.40
N ILE A 180 -12.16 -9.29 20.81
CA ILE A 180 -13.18 -10.07 20.08
C ILE A 180 -13.33 -9.53 18.65
N GLN A 181 -13.49 -8.22 18.48
CA GLN A 181 -13.65 -7.59 17.17
C GLN A 181 -12.42 -7.82 16.28
N SER A 182 -11.22 -7.65 16.83
CA SER A 182 -9.95 -7.86 16.12
C SER A 182 -9.79 -9.31 15.65
N LEU A 183 -10.06 -10.28 16.53
CA LEU A 183 -9.99 -11.71 16.19
C LEU A 183 -11.05 -12.10 15.15
N GLN A 184 -12.28 -11.61 15.28
CA GLN A 184 -13.35 -11.83 14.31
C GLN A 184 -12.99 -11.25 12.94
N SER A 185 -12.52 -10.01 12.89
CA SER A 185 -12.06 -9.36 11.65
C SER A 185 -10.94 -10.16 10.99
N ARG A 186 -9.93 -10.58 11.76
CA ARG A 186 -8.83 -11.39 11.24
C ARG A 186 -9.33 -12.72 10.68
N LEU A 187 -10.24 -13.39 11.37
CA LEU A 187 -10.81 -14.65 10.93
C LEU A 187 -11.65 -14.49 9.64
N ASP A 188 -12.41 -13.41 9.54
CA ASP A 188 -13.20 -13.10 8.34
C ASP A 188 -12.34 -12.73 7.14
N THR A 189 -11.23 -12.00 7.34
CA THR A 189 -10.26 -11.74 6.25
C THR A 189 -9.65 -13.04 5.72
N LEU A 190 -9.32 -14.00 6.59
CA LEU A 190 -8.81 -15.32 6.20
C LEU A 190 -9.86 -16.11 5.42
N LYS A 191 -11.10 -16.19 5.93
CA LYS A 191 -12.22 -16.84 5.23
C LYS A 191 -12.44 -16.24 3.84
N ASN A 192 -12.42 -14.92 3.73
CA ASN A 192 -12.58 -14.22 2.46
C ASN A 192 -11.46 -14.53 1.47
N ARG A 193 -10.21 -14.64 1.96
CA ARG A 193 -9.07 -15.05 1.14
C ARG A 193 -9.21 -16.49 0.68
N ASP A 194 -9.63 -17.39 1.56
CA ASP A 194 -9.80 -18.81 1.25
C ASP A 194 -10.94 -19.04 0.25
N MET A 195 -12.07 -18.35 0.42
CA MET A 195 -13.14 -18.32 -0.59
C MET A 195 -12.61 -17.82 -1.93
N GLY A 196 -11.79 -16.75 -1.90
CA GLY A 196 -11.09 -16.23 -3.07
C GLY A 196 -10.30 -17.31 -3.82
N ASN A 197 -9.47 -18.02 -3.08
CA ASN A 197 -8.61 -19.08 -3.62
C ASN A 197 -9.41 -20.28 -4.10
N LYS A 198 -10.48 -20.67 -3.39
CA LYS A 198 -11.38 -21.78 -3.78
C LYS A 198 -12.03 -21.51 -5.13
N ILE A 199 -12.64 -20.34 -5.31
CA ILE A 199 -13.29 -19.96 -6.58
C ILE A 199 -12.31 -20.02 -7.76
N ILE A 200 -11.09 -19.51 -7.57
CA ILE A 200 -10.06 -19.55 -8.61
C ILE A 200 -9.60 -21.00 -8.87
N LYS A 201 -9.45 -21.81 -7.82
CA LYS A 201 -9.08 -23.23 -7.94
C LYS A 201 -10.18 -24.02 -8.66
N ASP A 202 -11.44 -23.79 -8.35
CA ASP A 202 -12.57 -24.51 -8.94
C ASP A 202 -12.73 -24.15 -10.41
N HIS A 203 -12.65 -22.87 -10.78
CA HIS A 203 -12.62 -22.49 -12.19
C HIS A 203 -11.46 -23.14 -12.94
N LYS A 204 -10.25 -23.19 -12.35
CA LYS A 204 -9.11 -23.87 -12.98
C LYS A 204 -9.38 -25.37 -13.16
N LYS A 205 -10.00 -26.03 -12.18
CA LYS A 205 -10.38 -27.45 -12.28
C LYS A 205 -11.40 -27.67 -13.39
N ASP A 206 -12.41 -26.82 -13.50
CA ASP A 206 -13.46 -26.93 -14.53
C ASP A 206 -12.87 -26.79 -15.94
N GLN A 207 -11.99 -25.82 -16.15
CA GLN A 207 -11.34 -25.61 -17.45
C GLN A 207 -10.41 -26.78 -17.82
N MET A 208 -9.68 -27.32 -16.84
CA MET A 208 -8.88 -28.53 -17.04
C MET A 208 -9.76 -29.76 -17.34
N ALA A 209 -10.93 -29.88 -16.71
CA ALA A 209 -11.86 -30.96 -16.98
C ALA A 209 -12.45 -30.87 -18.40
N LYS A 210 -12.80 -29.68 -18.87
CA LYS A 210 -13.26 -29.45 -20.26
C LYS A 210 -12.20 -29.79 -21.29
N MET A 211 -10.94 -29.43 -21.01
CA MET A 211 -9.82 -29.81 -21.86
C MET A 211 -9.62 -31.33 -21.89
N ARG A 212 -9.66 -32.00 -20.74
CA ARG A 212 -9.58 -33.47 -20.67
C ARG A 212 -10.70 -34.18 -21.42
N LYS A 213 -11.91 -33.60 -21.44
CA LYS A 213 -13.06 -34.09 -22.21
C LYS A 213 -12.95 -33.83 -23.71
N GLY A 214 -12.01 -32.98 -24.14
CA GLY A 214 -11.86 -32.57 -25.54
C GLY A 214 -12.81 -31.44 -25.99
N GLU A 215 -13.63 -30.88 -25.07
CA GLU A 215 -14.51 -29.74 -25.38
C GLU A 215 -13.71 -28.46 -25.69
N GLN A 216 -12.48 -28.36 -25.18
CA GLN A 216 -11.58 -27.23 -25.40
C GLN A 216 -10.16 -27.71 -25.66
N VAL A 217 -9.48 -27.09 -26.63
CA VAL A 217 -8.07 -27.41 -26.94
C VAL A 217 -7.14 -26.90 -25.85
N ASN A 218 -7.35 -25.67 -25.36
CA ASN A 218 -6.52 -25.03 -24.33
C ASN A 218 -7.37 -24.54 -23.15
N PRO A 219 -6.92 -24.69 -21.90
CA PRO A 219 -7.66 -24.22 -20.73
C PRO A 219 -7.72 -22.68 -20.69
N TYR A 220 -8.94 -22.14 -20.54
CA TYR A 220 -9.13 -20.70 -20.42
C TYR A 220 -8.80 -20.18 -19.00
N PHE A 221 -7.83 -19.28 -18.89
CA PHE A 221 -7.47 -18.66 -17.60
C PHE A 221 -8.04 -17.23 -17.49
N LEU A 222 -8.89 -17.01 -16.47
CA LEU A 222 -9.49 -15.70 -16.20
C LEU A 222 -8.44 -14.62 -15.94
N LYS A 223 -8.66 -13.42 -16.49
CA LYS A 223 -7.90 -12.22 -16.13
C LYS A 223 -8.14 -11.84 -14.67
N LYS A 224 -7.21 -11.09 -14.06
CA LYS A 224 -7.36 -10.62 -12.66
C LYS A 224 -8.64 -9.80 -12.44
N SER A 225 -9.07 -9.02 -13.44
CA SER A 225 -10.32 -8.25 -13.39
C SER A 225 -11.56 -9.16 -13.37
N GLU A 226 -11.54 -10.25 -14.14
CA GLU A 226 -12.63 -11.22 -14.18
C GLU A 226 -12.68 -12.07 -12.92
N GLN A 227 -11.52 -12.48 -12.38
CA GLN A 227 -11.43 -13.12 -11.07
C GLN A 227 -12.08 -12.24 -10.00
N ARG A 228 -11.74 -10.94 -9.96
CA ARG A 228 -12.36 -9.98 -9.02
C ARG A 228 -13.88 -9.91 -9.19
N LYS A 229 -14.41 -9.90 -10.43
CA LYS A 229 -15.84 -9.92 -10.70
C LYS A 229 -16.49 -11.21 -10.18
N MET A 230 -15.87 -12.36 -10.41
CA MET A 230 -16.35 -13.66 -9.91
C MET A 230 -16.40 -13.68 -8.37
N LEU A 231 -15.35 -13.19 -7.71
CA LEU A 231 -15.34 -13.06 -6.25
C LEU A 231 -16.41 -12.10 -5.73
N GLN A 232 -16.63 -10.97 -6.40
CA GLN A 232 -17.66 -10.01 -6.01
C GLN A 232 -19.07 -10.59 -6.15
N LYS A 233 -19.33 -11.36 -7.22
CA LYS A 233 -20.61 -12.08 -7.39
C LYS A 233 -20.87 -13.02 -6.22
N VAL A 234 -19.93 -13.93 -5.94
CA VAL A 234 -20.08 -14.89 -4.83
C VAL A 234 -20.20 -14.18 -3.48
N LYS A 235 -19.42 -13.11 -3.24
CA LYS A 235 -19.56 -12.31 -2.02
C LYS A 235 -20.95 -11.69 -1.90
N PHE A 236 -21.48 -11.14 -2.99
CA PHE A 236 -22.81 -10.53 -3.01
C PHE A 236 -23.91 -11.57 -2.79
N ASP A 237 -23.78 -12.74 -3.40
CA ASP A 237 -24.76 -13.83 -3.27
C ASP A 237 -24.81 -14.38 -1.84
N ASN A 238 -23.67 -14.42 -1.15
CA ASN A 238 -23.54 -14.83 0.25
C ASN A 238 -24.02 -13.78 1.28
N LEU A 239 -24.29 -12.53 0.87
CA LEU A 239 -24.81 -11.51 1.77
C LEU A 239 -26.31 -11.68 2.02
N LYS A 240 -26.78 -11.26 3.20
CA LYS A 240 -28.22 -11.20 3.53
C LYS A 240 -28.93 -10.16 2.65
N SER A 241 -30.24 -10.30 2.42
CA SER A 241 -31.03 -9.33 1.62
C SER A 241 -30.84 -7.88 2.07
N SER A 242 -30.97 -7.61 3.38
CA SER A 242 -30.77 -6.27 3.95
C SER A 242 -29.34 -5.74 3.77
N GLN A 243 -28.34 -6.62 3.80
CA GLN A 243 -26.95 -6.24 3.55
C GLN A 243 -26.71 -5.95 2.06
N ARG A 244 -27.31 -6.75 1.17
CA ARG A 244 -27.27 -6.55 -0.28
C ARG A 244 -27.85 -5.19 -0.67
N GLU A 245 -29.01 -4.84 -0.13
CA GLU A 245 -29.65 -3.54 -0.35
C GLU A 245 -28.74 -2.39 0.11
N LYS A 246 -28.19 -2.46 1.33
CA LYS A 246 -27.23 -1.46 1.85
C LYS A 246 -26.00 -1.32 0.96
N VAL A 247 -25.43 -2.42 0.47
CA VAL A 247 -24.28 -2.39 -0.46
C VAL A 247 -24.66 -1.74 -1.78
N MET A 248 -25.84 -2.05 -2.33
CA MET A 248 -26.33 -1.46 -3.57
C MET A 248 -26.65 0.02 -3.41
N GLU A 249 -27.23 0.42 -2.27
CA GLU A 249 -27.50 1.82 -1.94
C GLU A 249 -26.19 2.62 -1.84
N ARG A 250 -25.19 2.11 -1.11
CA ARG A 250 -23.85 2.73 -1.05
C ARG A 250 -23.23 2.85 -2.43
N LYS A 251 -23.38 1.83 -3.29
CA LYS A 251 -22.90 1.86 -4.68
C LYS A 251 -23.64 2.92 -5.52
N ARG A 252 -24.96 3.05 -5.36
CA ARG A 252 -25.78 4.10 -6.01
C ARG A 252 -25.34 5.49 -5.56
N LYS A 253 -25.20 5.74 -4.25
CA LYS A 253 -24.70 7.01 -3.69
C LYS A 253 -23.30 7.36 -4.19
N ARG A 254 -22.36 6.41 -4.20
CA ARG A 254 -21.00 6.61 -4.75
C ARG A 254 -21.02 6.91 -6.25
N ARG A 255 -21.96 6.33 -7.02
CA ARG A 255 -22.09 6.62 -8.45
C ARG A 255 -22.67 8.02 -8.67
N LEU A 256 -23.73 8.38 -7.97
CA LEU A 256 -24.33 9.72 -8.00
C LEU A 256 -23.28 10.79 -7.63
N GLY A 257 -22.50 10.60 -6.57
CA GLY A 257 -21.44 11.54 -6.20
C GLY A 257 -20.35 11.70 -7.27
N LYS A 258 -20.03 10.65 -8.03
CA LYS A 258 -19.12 10.73 -9.18
C LYS A 258 -19.74 11.46 -10.36
N GLU A 259 -21.04 11.23 -10.61
CA GLU A 259 -21.80 11.92 -11.66
C GLU A 259 -21.87 13.42 -11.35
N PHE A 260 -22.23 13.81 -10.12
CA PHE A 260 -22.22 15.22 -9.68
C PHE A 260 -20.84 15.87 -9.82
N LYS A 261 -19.79 15.22 -9.31
CA LYS A 261 -18.41 15.73 -9.47
C LYS A 261 -18.00 15.87 -10.94
N ALA A 262 -18.42 14.95 -11.82
CA ALA A 262 -18.11 15.04 -13.25
C ALA A 262 -18.90 16.17 -13.94
N MET A 263 -20.07 16.53 -13.43
CA MET A 263 -20.89 17.63 -13.92
C MET A 263 -20.43 19.00 -13.41
N GLU A 264 -19.83 19.09 -12.22
CA GLU A 264 -19.32 20.35 -11.65
C GLU A 264 -18.11 20.93 -12.39
N PHE A 265 -17.33 20.10 -13.10
CA PHE A 265 -16.12 20.51 -13.83
C PHE A 265 -16.32 20.53 -15.36
N ARG A 266 -17.55 20.77 -15.83
CA ARG A 266 -17.87 20.83 -17.25
C ARG A 266 -18.48 22.17 -17.65
#